data_AF-A0A3N5ZIT9-F1
#
_entry.id   AF-A0A3N5ZIT9-F1
#
_cell.length_a   1.000
_cell.length_b   1.000
_cell.length_c   1.000
_cell.angle_alpha   90.00
_cell.angle_beta   90.00
_cell.angle_gamma   90.00
#
_symmetry.space_group_name_H-M   'P 1'
#
loop_
_entity.id
_entity.type
_entity.pdbx_description
1 polymer ?
#
loop_
_entity_poly.entity_id
_entity_poly.type
_entity_poly.pdbx_seq_one_letter_code
_entity_poly.pdbx_strand_id
1 'polypeptide(L)'
;ADLLVALERHEALRGMNTALKAGGTLVYYNTVWQPLDVRLGVSDEIGEEVIQQECRNRKITEIKVFHDHLSDARMQNIALLRAIHQKGLIPGLTEAHYKASMEDLMEGEMLKKNLDFFQSRTNKNA
;
A
#
# COMPACT_ATOMS: atom_id res chain seq x y z
N ALA A 1 5.87 14.94 2.51
CA ALA A 1 5.97 13.96 1.42
C ALA A 1 4.87 14.20 0.40
N ASP A 2 5.12 13.92 -0.88
CA ASP A 2 4.15 13.98 -1.97
C ASP A 2 3.37 12.67 -2.14
N LEU A 3 4.03 11.56 -1.82
CA LEU A 3 3.49 10.20 -1.82
C LEU A 3 3.75 9.59 -0.44
N LEU A 4 2.73 8.98 0.16
CA LEU A 4 2.84 8.16 1.36
C LEU A 4 2.42 6.73 1.01
N VAL A 5 3.19 5.75 1.47
CA VAL A 5 2.90 4.33 1.31
C VAL A 5 2.76 3.70 2.69
N ALA A 6 1.71 2.91 2.91
CA ALA A 6 1.43 2.26 4.20
C ALA A 6 0.97 0.82 4.01
N LEU A 7 1.31 -0.07 4.95
CA LEU A 7 0.96 -1.48 4.90
C LEU A 7 -0.38 -1.80 5.58
N GLU A 8 -0.99 -0.82 6.25
CA GLU A 8 -2.25 -0.97 6.98
C GLU A 8 -2.87 0.39 7.37
N ARG A 9 -4.12 0.38 7.85
CA ARG A 9 -4.92 1.60 8.09
C ARG A 9 -4.36 2.51 9.21
N HIS A 10 -3.82 2.00 10.32
CA HIS A 10 -3.25 2.85 11.39
C HIS A 10 -1.98 3.57 10.93
N GLU A 11 -1.11 2.90 10.18
CA GLU A 11 0.07 3.47 9.54
C GLU A 11 -0.32 4.52 8.50
N ALA A 12 -1.36 4.25 7.70
CA ALA A 12 -1.89 5.21 6.75
C ALA A 12 -2.34 6.49 7.49
N LEU A 13 -3.17 6.36 8.53
CA LEU A 13 -3.65 7.51 9.30
C LEU A 13 -2.51 8.27 9.99
N ARG A 14 -1.62 7.54 10.66
CA ARG A 14 -0.44 8.12 11.32
C ARG A 14 0.45 8.86 10.34
N GLY A 15 0.81 8.23 9.22
CA GLY A 15 1.68 8.82 8.20
C GLY A 15 1.03 10.01 7.49
N MET A 16 -0.29 9.97 7.29
CA MET A 16 -1.02 11.12 6.76
C MET A 16 -0.86 12.31 7.70
N ASN A 17 -1.00 12.10 9.00
CA ASN A 17 -0.98 13.18 9.99
C ASN A 17 0.42 13.72 10.29
N THR A 18 1.47 12.93 10.05
CA THR A 18 2.85 13.33 10.41
C THR A 18 3.72 13.72 9.22
N ALA A 19 3.46 13.19 8.03
CA ALA A 19 4.41 13.29 6.92
C ALA A 19 3.80 13.68 5.56
N LEU A 20 2.55 13.32 5.27
CA LEU A 20 1.93 13.61 3.97
C LEU A 20 1.46 15.07 3.90
N LYS A 21 1.74 15.77 2.80
CA LYS A 21 1.22 17.13 2.60
C LYS A 21 -0.25 17.09 2.17
N ALA A 22 -0.99 18.18 2.40
CA ALA A 22 -2.31 18.36 1.77
C ALA A 22 -2.18 18.34 0.23
N GLY A 23 -3.12 17.72 -0.47
CA GLY A 23 -3.01 17.51 -1.91
C GLY A 23 -2.05 16.39 -2.34
N GLY A 24 -1.41 15.68 -1.40
CA GLY A 24 -0.54 14.53 -1.69
C GLY A 24 -1.31 13.27 -2.11
N THR A 25 -0.59 12.16 -2.29
CA THR A 25 -1.17 10.85 -2.60
C THR A 25 -0.89 9.86 -1.47
N LEU A 26 -1.91 9.15 -1.02
CA LEU A 26 -1.79 7.99 -0.13
C LEU A 26 -2.00 6.72 -0.95
N VAL A 27 -1.08 5.76 -0.82
CA VAL A 27 -1.25 4.38 -1.29
C VAL A 27 -1.17 3.47 -0.07
N TYR A 28 -2.21 2.70 0.21
CA TYR A 28 -2.17 1.83 1.39
C TYR A 28 -2.81 0.47 1.14
N TYR A 29 -2.33 -0.53 1.87
CA TYR A 29 -2.94 -1.85 1.86
C TYR A 29 -4.11 -1.86 2.84
N ASN A 30 -5.31 -2.16 2.34
CA ASN A 30 -6.56 -2.05 3.08
C ASN A 30 -6.78 -3.24 4.00
N THR A 31 -5.93 -3.33 5.01
CA THR A 31 -6.04 -4.29 6.09
C THR A 31 -5.96 -3.54 7.41
N VAL A 32 -6.43 -4.19 8.47
CA VAL A 32 -6.04 -3.82 9.82
C VAL A 32 -5.42 -5.02 10.50
N TRP A 33 -4.20 -4.79 10.98
CA TRP A 33 -3.60 -5.64 11.99
C TRP A 33 -4.04 -5.11 13.35
N GLN A 34 -4.54 -5.96 14.24
CA GLN A 34 -5.04 -5.51 15.54
C GLN A 34 -3.85 -5.25 16.50
N PRO A 35 -3.44 -3.98 16.74
CA PRO A 35 -2.42 -3.68 17.72
C PRO A 35 -2.91 -4.08 19.12
N LEU A 36 -1.97 -4.21 20.07
CA LEU A 36 -2.28 -4.66 21.43
C LEU A 36 -3.40 -3.82 22.07
N ASP A 37 -3.36 -2.50 21.93
CA ASP A 37 -4.35 -1.60 22.51
C ASP A 37 -5.77 -1.82 21.97
N VAL A 38 -5.91 -2.14 20.68
CA VAL A 38 -7.21 -2.50 20.08
C VAL A 38 -7.70 -3.84 20.64
N ARG A 39 -6.80 -4.82 20.79
CA ARG A 39 -7.13 -6.12 21.39
C ARG A 39 -7.54 -6.01 22.86
N LEU A 40 -6.99 -5.03 23.57
CA LEU A 40 -7.30 -4.73 24.96
C LEU A 40 -8.51 -3.80 25.12
N GLY A 41 -9.13 -3.34 24.02
CA GLY A 41 -10.26 -2.41 24.04
C GLY A 41 -9.91 -1.00 24.53
N VAL A 42 -8.63 -0.62 24.46
CA VAL A 42 -8.11 0.69 24.85
C VAL A 42 -8.29 1.71 23.73
N SER A 43 -8.21 1.26 22.48
CA SER A 43 -8.34 2.10 21.28
C SER A 43 -9.28 1.44 20.27
N ASP A 44 -9.99 2.26 19.49
CA ASP A 44 -10.84 1.78 18.41
C ASP A 44 -10.01 1.36 17.18
N GLU A 45 -10.54 0.40 16.43
CA GLU A 45 -10.00 0.03 15.12
C GLU A 45 -10.16 1.18 14.12
N ILE A 46 -9.12 1.49 13.34
CA ILE A 46 -9.24 2.49 12.28
C ILE A 46 -10.03 1.93 11.10
N GLY A 47 -11.28 2.37 10.98
CA GLY A 47 -12.16 2.13 9.85
C GLY A 47 -11.69 2.76 8.53
N GLU A 48 -12.20 2.25 7.41
CA GLU A 48 -11.94 2.86 6.08
C GLU A 48 -12.50 4.28 5.99
N GLU A 49 -13.66 4.52 6.60
CA GLU A 49 -14.34 5.80 6.62
C GLU A 49 -13.49 6.91 7.24
N VAL A 50 -12.67 6.58 8.25
CA VAL A 50 -11.72 7.51 8.88
C VAL A 50 -10.65 7.93 7.88
N ILE A 51 -10.07 6.98 7.14
CA ILE A 51 -9.07 7.25 6.11
C ILE A 51 -9.64 8.11 5.00
N GLN A 52 -10.81 7.73 4.49
CA GLN A 52 -11.49 8.45 3.41
C GLN A 52 -11.86 9.88 3.83
N GLN A 53 -12.32 10.07 5.06
CA GLN A 53 -12.66 11.40 5.57
C GLN A 53 -11.43 12.29 5.69
N GLU A 54 -10.32 11.77 6.23
CA GLU A 54 -9.05 12.50 6.32
C GLU A 54 -8.53 12.87 4.93
N CYS A 55 -8.62 11.94 3.98
CA CYS A 55 -8.23 12.20 2.59
C CYS A 55 -9.06 13.32 1.97
N ARG A 56 -10.39 13.27 2.13
CA ARG A 56 -11.31 14.32 1.63
C ARG A 56 -10.98 15.69 2.22
N ASN A 57 -10.84 15.77 3.54
CA ASN A 57 -10.58 17.02 4.25
C ASN A 57 -9.32 17.73 3.73
N ARG A 58 -8.29 16.96 3.38
CA ARG A 58 -6.97 17.46 2.97
C ARG A 58 -6.72 17.36 1.47
N LYS A 59 -7.74 17.02 0.69
CA LYS A 59 -7.66 16.84 -0.78
C LYS A 59 -6.57 15.83 -1.19
N ILE A 60 -6.33 14.81 -0.37
CA ILE A 60 -5.36 13.74 -0.67
C ILE A 60 -5.99 12.80 -1.69
N THR A 61 -5.19 12.38 -2.66
CA THR A 61 -5.56 11.29 -3.58
C THR A 61 -5.40 9.96 -2.86
N GLU A 62 -6.51 9.27 -2.63
CA GLU A 62 -6.54 7.97 -1.98
C GLU A 62 -6.43 6.82 -3.00
N ILE A 63 -5.46 5.93 -2.80
CA ILE A 63 -5.31 4.69 -3.56
C ILE A 63 -5.34 3.52 -2.58
N LYS A 64 -6.51 2.91 -2.50
CA LYS A 64 -6.77 1.72 -1.71
C LYS A 64 -6.33 0.47 -2.47
N VAL A 65 -5.47 -0.35 -1.87
CA VAL A 65 -5.01 -1.62 -2.43
C VAL A 65 -5.52 -2.76 -1.55
N PHE A 66 -6.21 -3.73 -2.14
CA PHE A 66 -6.65 -4.92 -1.42
C PHE A 66 -6.54 -6.14 -2.32
N HIS A 67 -6.26 -7.29 -1.71
CA HIS A 67 -6.22 -8.56 -2.38
C HIS A 67 -6.71 -9.66 -1.43
N ASP A 68 -7.92 -10.15 -1.67
CA ASP A 68 -8.67 -11.07 -0.78
C ASP A 68 -7.87 -12.33 -0.40
N HIS A 69 -7.05 -12.82 -1.34
CA HIS A 69 -6.32 -14.08 -1.21
C HIS A 69 -4.85 -13.92 -1.57
N LEU A 70 -4.11 -13.14 -0.78
CA LEU A 70 -2.64 -13.21 -0.81
C LEU A 70 -2.21 -14.56 -0.23
N SER A 71 -1.43 -15.31 -1.01
CA SER A 71 -0.82 -16.57 -0.55
C SER A 71 0.22 -16.36 0.56
N ASP A 72 0.73 -15.13 0.69
CA ASP A 72 1.71 -14.72 1.70
C ASP A 72 1.52 -13.24 2.07
N ALA A 73 1.49 -12.92 3.36
CA ALA A 73 1.39 -11.54 3.84
C ALA A 73 2.56 -10.66 3.38
N ARG A 74 3.74 -11.24 3.13
CA ARG A 74 4.92 -10.52 2.60
C ARG A 74 4.71 -9.96 1.19
N MET A 75 3.74 -10.50 0.45
CA MET A 75 3.41 -10.02 -0.90
C MET A 75 2.58 -8.73 -0.89
N GLN A 76 2.14 -8.23 0.28
CA GLN A 76 1.50 -6.91 0.42
C GLN A 76 2.38 -5.78 -0.13
N ASN A 77 3.69 -5.84 0.14
CA ASN A 77 4.67 -4.88 -0.40
C ASN A 77 4.61 -4.86 -1.93
N ILE A 78 4.57 -6.04 -2.54
CA ILE A 78 4.54 -6.16 -4.00
C ILE A 78 3.21 -5.63 -4.57
N ALA A 79 2.10 -5.83 -3.87
CA ALA A 79 0.80 -5.29 -4.27
C ALA A 79 0.83 -3.75 -4.31
N LEU A 80 1.45 -3.12 -3.30
CA LEU A 80 1.62 -1.66 -3.25
C LEU A 80 2.57 -1.17 -4.35
N LEU A 81 3.73 -1.79 -4.52
CA LEU A 81 4.70 -1.43 -5.57
C LEU A 81 4.07 -1.52 -6.95
N ARG A 82 3.28 -2.57 -7.20
CA ARG A 82 2.53 -2.73 -8.45
C ARG A 82 1.51 -1.61 -8.65
N ALA A 83 0.74 -1.23 -7.63
CA ALA A 83 -0.22 -0.14 -7.73
C ALA A 83 0.47 1.21 -8.03
N ILE A 84 1.63 1.46 -7.41
CA ILE A 84 2.46 2.65 -7.66
C ILE A 84 2.95 2.65 -9.11
N HIS A 85 3.47 1.53 -9.60
CA HIS A 85 3.95 1.38 -10.97
C HIS A 85 2.83 1.58 -11.99
N GLN A 86 1.71 0.86 -11.85
CA GLN A 86 0.59 0.90 -12.80
C GLN A 86 -0.06 2.29 -12.90
N LYS A 87 0.01 3.09 -11.84
CA LYS A 87 -0.51 4.47 -11.82
C LYS A 87 0.56 5.51 -12.13
N GLY A 88 1.82 5.12 -12.35
CA GLY A 88 2.92 6.02 -12.69
C GLY A 88 3.19 7.09 -11.63
N LEU A 89 3.05 6.76 -10.34
CA LEU A 89 3.08 7.76 -9.26
C LEU A 89 4.48 8.34 -8.99
N ILE A 90 5.54 7.66 -9.44
CA ILE A 90 6.93 8.11 -9.26
C ILE A 90 7.51 8.43 -10.65
N PRO A 91 7.76 9.71 -10.96
CA PRO A 91 8.33 10.12 -12.25
C PRO A 91 9.68 9.44 -12.52
N GLY A 92 9.85 8.94 -13.74
CA GLY A 92 11.09 8.29 -14.19
C GLY A 92 11.28 6.84 -13.69
N LEU A 93 10.39 6.33 -12.84
CA LEU A 93 10.47 4.94 -12.37
C LEU A 93 9.78 4.01 -13.38
N THR A 94 10.53 3.04 -13.90
CA THR A 94 10.08 2.09 -14.92
C THR A 94 9.95 0.69 -14.33
N GLU A 95 9.26 -0.21 -15.04
CA GLU A 95 9.16 -1.64 -14.65
C GLU A 95 10.53 -2.28 -14.43
N ALA A 96 11.52 -1.92 -15.28
CA ALA A 96 12.88 -2.42 -15.19
C ALA A 96 13.56 -2.07 -13.86
N HIS A 97 13.29 -0.89 -13.30
CA HIS A 97 13.84 -0.49 -12.00
C HIS A 97 13.27 -1.36 -10.86
N TYR A 98 11.96 -1.62 -10.86
CA TYR A 98 11.35 -2.51 -9.86
C TYR A 98 11.90 -3.93 -9.98
N LYS A 99 12.01 -4.46 -11.20
CA LYS A 99 12.54 -5.79 -11.45
C LYS A 99 13.99 -5.92 -10.94
N ALA A 100 14.85 -4.98 -11.30
CA ALA A 100 16.25 -4.98 -10.85
C ALA A 100 16.34 -4.97 -9.31
N SER A 101 15.57 -4.11 -8.63
CA SER A 101 15.54 -4.09 -7.17
C SER A 101 15.01 -5.38 -6.53
N MET A 102 14.08 -6.09 -7.18
CA MET A 102 13.63 -7.39 -6.69
C MET A 102 14.72 -8.46 -6.87
N GLU A 103 15.41 -8.47 -8.01
CA GLU A 103 16.52 -9.38 -8.31
C GLU A 103 17.71 -9.16 -7.36
N ASP A 104 17.96 -7.93 -6.91
CA ASP A 104 19.02 -7.61 -5.93
C ASP A 104 18.71 -8.10 -4.50
N LEU A 105 17.43 -8.26 -4.15
CA LEU A 105 16.98 -8.53 -2.77
C LEU A 105 16.46 -9.95 -2.56
N MET A 106 16.12 -10.67 -3.63
CA MET A 106 15.42 -11.94 -3.57
C MET A 106 15.91 -12.87 -4.65
N GLU A 107 15.85 -14.17 -4.39
CA GLU A 107 16.29 -15.20 -5.34
C GLU A 107 15.29 -16.37 -5.40
N GLY A 108 15.48 -17.23 -6.40
CA GLY A 108 14.73 -18.48 -6.55
C GLY A 108 13.22 -18.32 -6.68
N GLU A 109 12.47 -19.23 -6.05
CA GLU A 109 11.00 -19.28 -6.15
C GLU A 109 10.31 -18.03 -5.57
N MET A 110 10.91 -17.36 -4.58
CA MET A 110 10.36 -16.13 -4.00
C MET A 110 10.40 -14.99 -5.01
N LEU A 111 11.56 -14.78 -5.64
CA LEU A 111 11.73 -13.78 -6.69
C LEU A 111 10.74 -14.01 -7.83
N LYS A 112 10.66 -15.24 -8.33
CA LYS A 112 9.77 -15.61 -9.42
C LYS A 112 8.31 -15.30 -9.10
N LYS A 113 7.82 -15.73 -7.93
CA LYS A 113 6.43 -15.47 -7.49
C LYS A 113 6.13 -13.97 -7.35
N ASN A 114 7.07 -13.19 -6.82
CA ASN A 114 6.89 -11.75 -6.66
C ASN A 114 6.88 -11.02 -8.00
N LEU A 115 7.76 -11.39 -8.94
CA LEU A 115 7.76 -10.84 -10.30
C LEU A 115 6.48 -11.19 -11.05
N ASP A 116 6.06 -12.46 -11.03
CA ASP A 116 4.81 -12.92 -11.66
C ASP A 116 3.61 -12.14 -11.12
N PHE A 117 3.54 -11.96 -9.80
CA PHE A 117 2.48 -11.19 -9.16
C PHE A 117 2.53 -9.71 -9.52
N PHE A 118 3.72 -9.10 -9.55
CA PHE A 118 3.93 -7.70 -9.91
C PHE A 118 3.49 -7.40 -11.34
N GLN A 119 3.79 -8.30 -12.29
CA GLN A 119 3.48 -8.14 -13.71
C GLN A 119 2.05 -8.52 -14.09
N SER A 120 1.35 -9.28 -13.24
CA SER A 120 -0.04 -9.67 -13.52
C SER A 120 -0.97 -8.45 -13.67
N ARG A 121 -1.97 -8.55 -14.54
CA ARG A 121 -3.01 -7.51 -14.68
C ARG A 121 -4.04 -7.65 -13.56
N THR A 122 -4.48 -6.53 -13.00
CA THR A 122 -5.54 -6.51 -11.98
C THR A 122 -6.86 -6.63 -12.74
N ASN A 123 -7.69 -7.61 -12.41
CA ASN A 123 -9.08 -7.59 -12.87
C ASN A 123 -9.74 -6.36 -12.24
N LYS A 124 -10.19 -5.42 -13.08
CA LYS A 124 -11.12 -4.37 -12.67
C LYS A 124 -12.40 -5.09 -12.22
N ASN A 125 -12.61 -5.22 -10.91
CA ASN A 125 -13.89 -5.37 -10.21
C ASN A 125 -13.60 -5.81 -8.76
N ALA A 126 -13.31 -4.84 -7.90
CA ALA A 126 -13.52 -4.90 -6.45
C ALA A 126 -13.80 -3.47 -5.98
#